data_AF-A0A7D8AN99-F1
#
_entry.id   AF-A0A7D8AN99-F1
#
_cell.length_a   1.000
_cell.length_b   1.000
_cell.length_c   1.000
_cell.angle_alpha   90.00
_cell.angle_beta   90.00
_cell.angle_gamma   90.00
#
_symmetry.space_group_name_H-M   'P 1'
#
loop_
_entity.id
_entity.type
_entity.pdbx_description
1 polymer ?
#
loop_
_entity_poly.entity_id
_entity_poly.type
_entity_poly.pdbx_seq_one_letter_code
_entity_poly.pdbx_strand_id
1 'polypeptide(L)'
;MDEDLITRIVLFVALVGSGLLMVWMAHATATGKLKRNRVAGIRIPSTLESEEAWLAAHIRAKRPTLIAGYIAIGAGLIALLPLPAPALAIVALGACVLMLALVLYGARVGSRAAREVTKGPSS
;
A
#
# COMPACT_ATOMS: atom_id res chain seq x y z
N MET A 1 6.91 7.89 -31.58
CA MET A 1 7.26 7.56 -30.18
C MET A 1 7.30 6.05 -30.12
N ASP A 2 8.44 5.46 -29.80
CA ASP A 2 8.61 4.00 -29.85
C ASP A 2 7.67 3.36 -28.83
N GLU A 3 6.93 2.33 -29.23
CA GLU A 3 5.92 1.66 -28.39
C GLU A 3 6.51 1.15 -27.06
N ASP A 4 7.79 0.74 -27.09
CA ASP A 4 8.57 0.38 -25.90
C ASP A 4 8.76 1.56 -24.94
N LEU A 5 9.08 2.75 -25.47
CA LEU A 5 9.25 3.96 -24.67
C LEU A 5 7.92 4.36 -24.00
N ILE A 6 6.80 4.27 -24.72
CA ILE A 6 5.47 4.54 -24.15
C ILE A 6 5.21 3.58 -22.99
N THR A 7 5.44 2.29 -23.19
CA THR A 7 5.23 1.24 -22.19
C THR A 7 6.05 1.50 -20.92
N ARG A 8 7.33 1.83 -21.08
CA ARG A 8 8.24 2.11 -19.96
C ARG A 8 7.82 3.35 -19.18
N ILE A 9 7.40 4.42 -19.86
CA ILE A 9 6.88 5.63 -19.21
C ILE A 9 5.59 5.33 -18.44
N VAL A 10 4.66 4.59 -19.06
CA VAL A 10 3.39 4.21 -18.41
C VAL A 10 3.65 3.39 -17.15
N LEU A 11 4.51 2.37 -17.22
CA LEU A 11 4.87 1.55 -16.07
C LEU A 11 5.56 2.37 -14.97
N PHE A 12 6.49 3.25 -15.34
CA PHE A 12 7.16 4.14 -14.40
C PHE A 12 6.14 5.02 -13.65
N VAL A 13 5.29 5.75 -14.38
CA VAL A 13 4.31 6.66 -13.79
C VAL A 13 3.33 5.89 -12.90
N ALA A 14 2.81 4.76 -13.38
CA ALA A 14 1.85 3.95 -12.64
C ALA A 14 2.44 3.39 -11.34
N LEU A 15 3.62 2.78 -11.40
CA LEU A 15 4.24 2.11 -10.25
C LEU A 15 4.82 3.11 -9.24
N VAL A 16 5.53 4.14 -9.70
CA VAL A 16 6.08 5.18 -8.82
C VAL A 16 4.94 6.00 -8.21
N GLY A 17 3.96 6.41 -9.01
CA GLY A 17 2.78 7.14 -8.51
C GLY A 17 2.02 6.35 -7.44
N SER A 18 1.77 5.06 -7.69
CA SER A 18 1.14 4.17 -6.71
C SER A 18 1.98 4.01 -5.45
N GLY A 19 3.30 3.85 -5.60
CA GLY A 19 4.20 3.68 -4.47
C GLY A 19 4.31 4.93 -3.58
N LEU A 20 4.41 6.12 -4.18
CA LEU A 20 4.38 7.39 -3.46
C LEU A 20 3.04 7.58 -2.73
N LEU A 21 1.91 7.28 -3.38
CA LEU A 21 0.60 7.35 -2.77
C LEU A 21 0.48 6.40 -1.56
N MET A 22 0.98 5.17 -1.70
CA MET A 22 1.02 4.18 -0.61
C MET A 22 1.87 4.65 0.56
N VAL A 23 3.07 5.19 0.30
CA VAL A 23 3.97 5.73 1.33
C VAL A 23 3.33 6.91 2.05
N TRP A 24 2.72 7.83 1.32
CA TRP A 24 1.99 8.96 1.88
C TRP A 24 0.81 8.49 2.74
N MET A 25 -0.02 7.58 2.24
CA MET A 25 -1.19 7.07 2.93
C MET A 25 -0.81 6.33 4.23
N ALA A 26 0.25 5.52 4.20
CA ALA A 26 0.78 4.84 5.39
C ALA A 26 1.17 5.84 6.49
N HIS A 27 1.80 6.96 6.13
CA HIS A 27 2.15 8.02 7.08
C HIS A 27 0.92 8.79 7.55
N ALA A 28 0.05 9.22 6.64
CA ALA A 28 -1.11 10.05 6.95
C ALA A 28 -2.09 9.33 7.89
N THR A 29 -2.34 8.04 7.65
CA THR A 29 -3.22 7.22 8.49
C THR A 29 -2.61 6.87 9.84
N ALA A 30 -1.34 6.45 9.88
CA ALA A 30 -0.67 6.05 11.13
C ALA A 30 -0.34 7.23 12.06
N THR A 31 -0.33 8.46 11.54
CA THR A 31 -0.17 9.69 12.36
C THR A 31 -1.52 10.31 12.76
N GLY A 32 -2.64 9.71 12.36
CA GLY A 32 -3.98 10.25 12.64
C GLY A 32 -4.37 11.48 11.82
N LYS A 33 -3.50 11.96 10.91
CA LYS A 33 -3.83 13.06 9.98
C LYS A 33 -5.01 12.70 9.07
N LEU A 34 -5.02 11.46 8.59
CA LEU A 34 -6.13 10.89 7.85
C LEU A 34 -7.03 10.12 8.82
N LYS A 35 -8.12 10.77 9.25
CA LYS A 35 -9.16 10.19 10.11
C LYS A 35 -9.94 9.10 9.38
N ARG A 36 -10.73 8.34 10.14
CA ARG A 36 -11.62 7.31 9.59
C ARG A 36 -12.49 7.88 8.47
N ASN A 37 -12.44 7.23 7.32
CA ASN A 37 -13.22 7.63 6.15
C ASN A 37 -13.52 6.41 5.26
N ARG A 38 -14.39 6.60 4.26
CA ARG A 38 -14.81 5.53 3.33
C ARG A 38 -14.03 5.51 2.02
N VAL A 39 -13.03 6.39 1.84
CA VAL A 39 -12.33 6.58 0.56
C VAL A 39 -10.95 5.92 0.55
N ALA A 40 -10.15 6.13 1.60
CA ALA A 40 -8.75 5.71 1.69
C ALA A 40 -8.49 4.79 2.90
N GLY A 41 -7.35 4.11 2.94
CA GLY A 41 -6.94 3.23 4.04
C GLY A 41 -7.61 1.85 4.06
N ILE A 42 -7.45 1.13 5.18
CA ILE A 42 -8.01 -0.19 5.42
C ILE A 42 -9.47 -0.01 5.86
N ARG A 43 -10.42 -0.35 4.99
CA ARG A 43 -11.87 -0.09 5.16
C ARG A 43 -12.63 -1.39 5.38
N ILE A 44 -12.48 -1.95 6.56
CA ILE A 44 -13.19 -3.17 6.98
C ILE A 44 -13.96 -2.88 8.27
N PRO A 45 -15.01 -3.65 8.61
CA PRO A 45 -15.86 -3.34 9.75
C PRO A 45 -15.08 -3.06 11.05
N SER A 46 -14.06 -3.87 11.34
CA SER A 46 -13.23 -3.70 12.54
C SER A 46 -12.47 -2.37 12.58
N THR A 47 -11.99 -1.87 11.44
CA THR A 47 -11.20 -0.61 11.40
C THR A 47 -12.08 0.64 11.33
N LEU A 48 -13.36 0.47 10.95
CA LEU A 48 -14.33 1.55 10.85
C LEU A 48 -15.19 1.71 12.12
N GLU A 49 -14.94 0.92 13.15
CA GLU A 49 -15.73 0.93 14.39
C GLU A 49 -15.54 2.21 15.22
N SER A 50 -14.29 2.59 15.49
CA SER A 50 -13.94 3.83 16.19
C SER A 50 -12.69 4.49 15.58
N GLU A 51 -12.40 5.74 15.97
CA GLU A 51 -11.15 6.41 15.58
C GLU A 51 -9.93 5.73 16.22
N GLU A 52 -10.06 5.17 17.44
CA GLU A 52 -8.94 4.41 18.04
C GLU A 52 -8.68 3.11 17.26
N ALA A 53 -9.74 2.39 16.88
CA ALA A 53 -9.62 1.16 16.08
C ALA A 53 -8.98 1.46 14.71
N TRP A 54 -9.36 2.59 14.09
CA TRP A 54 -8.73 3.08 12.86
C TRP A 54 -7.24 3.34 13.05
N LEU A 55 -6.88 4.13 14.07
CA LEU A 55 -5.49 4.51 14.31
C LEU A 55 -4.63 3.28 14.65
N ALA A 56 -5.10 2.41 15.54
CA ALA A 56 -4.42 1.18 15.92
C ALA A 56 -4.16 0.26 14.72
N ALA A 57 -5.15 0.10 13.83
CA ALA A 57 -5.00 -0.68 12.61
C ALA A 57 -3.90 -0.12 11.71
N HIS A 58 -3.91 1.19 11.47
CA HIS A 58 -3.00 1.83 10.54
C HIS A 58 -1.59 2.00 11.10
N ILE A 59 -1.43 2.19 12.40
CA ILE A 59 -0.11 2.10 13.06
C ILE A 59 0.49 0.72 12.84
N ARG A 60 -0.30 -0.36 13.04
CA ARG A 60 0.19 -1.72 12.86
C ARG A 60 0.48 -2.06 11.40
N ALA A 61 -0.35 -1.57 10.47
CA ALA A 61 -0.19 -1.79 9.04
C ALA A 61 0.86 -0.87 8.38
N LYS A 62 1.36 0.16 9.06
CA LYS A 62 2.29 1.15 8.49
C LYS A 62 3.49 0.50 7.81
N ARG A 63 4.21 -0.38 8.52
CA ARG A 63 5.43 -1.03 8.00
C ARG A 63 5.18 -1.83 6.72
N PRO A 64 4.23 -2.79 6.66
CA PRO A 64 3.99 -3.52 5.43
C PRO A 64 3.50 -2.62 4.28
N THR A 65 2.68 -1.60 4.55
CA THR A 65 2.26 -0.65 3.50
C THR A 65 3.44 0.17 2.96
N LEU A 66 4.39 0.57 3.80
CA LEU A 66 5.61 1.26 3.36
C LEU A 66 6.48 0.36 2.49
N ILE A 67 6.69 -0.90 2.89
CA ILE A 67 7.47 -1.86 2.11
C ILE A 67 6.82 -2.06 0.73
N ALA A 68 5.49 -2.20 0.68
CA ALA A 68 4.76 -2.30 -0.59
C ALA A 68 4.98 -1.07 -1.46
N GLY A 69 4.93 0.13 -0.88
CA GLY A 69 5.19 1.39 -1.59
C GLY A 69 6.61 1.47 -2.15
N TYR A 70 7.63 1.09 -1.38
CA TYR A 70 9.01 1.08 -1.85
C TYR A 70 9.29 0.03 -2.93
N ILE A 71 8.65 -1.15 -2.85
CA ILE A 71 8.71 -2.16 -3.92
C ILE A 71 8.12 -1.58 -5.22
N ALA A 72 6.98 -0.89 -5.14
CA ALA A 72 6.36 -0.25 -6.29
C ALA A 72 7.30 0.80 -6.93
N ILE A 73 7.89 1.67 -6.10
CA ILE A 73 8.84 2.69 -6.57
C ILE A 73 10.05 2.03 -7.23
N GLY A 74 10.64 1.02 -6.59
CA GLY A 74 11.78 0.29 -7.15
C GLY A 74 11.46 -0.36 -8.49
N ALA A 75 10.31 -1.03 -8.60
CA ALA A 75 9.85 -1.64 -9.85
C ALA A 75 9.59 -0.60 -10.95
N GLY A 76 9.01 0.54 -10.61
CA GLY A 76 8.81 1.65 -11.54
C GLY A 76 10.13 2.22 -12.05
N LEU A 77 11.13 2.38 -11.18
CA LEU A 77 12.47 2.82 -11.58
C LEU A 77 13.16 1.79 -12.49
N ILE A 78 13.02 0.50 -12.21
CA ILE A 78 13.54 -0.58 -13.07
C ILE A 78 12.88 -0.54 -14.46
N ALA A 79 11.61 -0.13 -14.57
CA ALA A 79 10.93 -0.01 -15.85
C ALA A 79 11.56 1.04 -16.79
N LEU A 80 12.36 1.98 -16.26
CA LEU A 80 13.11 2.93 -17.09
C LEU A 80 14.39 2.33 -17.69
N LEU A 81 14.77 1.11 -17.35
CA LEU A 81 15.90 0.44 -17.99
C LEU A 81 15.50 -0.10 -19.37
N PRO A 82 16.44 -0.16 -20.34
CA PRO A 82 16.18 -0.71 -21.68
C PRO A 82 16.16 -2.24 -21.63
N LEU A 83 15.15 -2.79 -20.95
CA LEU A 83 14.93 -4.22 -20.80
C LEU A 83 13.95 -4.74 -21.87
N PRO A 84 14.08 -6.00 -22.29
CA PRO A 84 13.11 -6.60 -23.21
C PRO A 84 11.73 -6.72 -22.55
N ALA A 85 10.67 -6.62 -23.36
CA ALA A 85 9.29 -6.60 -22.87
C ALA A 85 8.91 -7.75 -21.89
N PRO A 86 9.34 -9.02 -22.08
CA PRO A 86 9.08 -10.08 -21.10
C PRO A 86 9.71 -9.81 -19.73
N ALA A 87 10.89 -9.19 -19.67
CA ALA A 87 11.54 -8.84 -18.42
C ALA A 87 10.77 -7.71 -17.70
N LEU A 88 10.33 -6.68 -18.43
CA LEU A 88 9.47 -5.62 -17.87
C LEU A 88 8.17 -6.19 -17.30
N ALA A 89 7.54 -7.14 -18.01
CA ALA A 89 6.33 -7.81 -17.55
C ALA A 89 6.56 -8.61 -16.25
N ILE A 90 7.66 -9.36 -16.16
CA ILE A 90 8.03 -10.11 -14.94
C ILE A 90 8.24 -9.15 -13.76
N VAL A 91 8.95 -8.04 -13.96
CA VAL A 91 9.17 -7.03 -12.90
C VAL A 91 7.85 -6.43 -12.44
N ALA A 92 7.00 -5.98 -13.38
CA ALA A 92 5.72 -5.36 -13.05
C ALA A 92 4.78 -6.34 -12.32
N LEU A 93 4.62 -7.57 -12.83
CA LEU A 93 3.77 -8.58 -12.23
C LEU A 93 4.31 -9.04 -10.86
N GLY A 94 5.61 -9.26 -10.75
CA GLY A 94 6.26 -9.62 -9.49
C GLY A 94 6.05 -8.55 -8.42
N ALA A 95 6.21 -7.27 -8.79
CA ALA A 95 5.92 -6.16 -7.89
C ALA A 95 4.45 -6.13 -7.47
N CYS A 96 3.51 -6.32 -8.41
CA CYS A 96 2.07 -6.39 -8.11
C CYS A 96 1.74 -7.51 -7.11
N VAL A 97 2.30 -8.71 -7.29
CA VAL A 97 2.08 -9.84 -6.38
C VAL A 97 2.62 -9.54 -4.98
N LEU A 98 3.85 -9.00 -4.88
CA LEU A 98 4.45 -8.64 -3.60
C LEU A 98 3.68 -7.51 -2.89
N MET A 99 3.28 -6.48 -3.63
CA MET A 99 2.44 -5.40 -3.11
C MET A 99 1.12 -5.95 -2.57
N LEU A 100 0.44 -6.80 -3.34
CA LEU A 100 -0.83 -7.39 -2.93
C LEU A 100 -0.66 -8.23 -1.67
N ALA A 101 0.37 -9.07 -1.59
CA ALA A 101 0.67 -9.87 -0.41
C ALA A 101 0.90 -9.00 0.84
N LEU A 102 1.66 -7.92 0.71
CA LEU A 102 1.94 -6.98 1.80
C LEU A 102 0.70 -6.18 2.22
N VAL A 103 -0.14 -5.77 1.27
CA VAL A 103 -1.42 -5.09 1.55
C VAL A 103 -2.37 -6.01 2.29
N LEU A 104 -2.53 -7.26 1.84
CA LEU A 104 -3.36 -8.25 2.52
C LEU A 104 -2.82 -8.57 3.92
N TYR A 105 -1.49 -8.70 4.07
CA TYR A 105 -0.86 -8.86 5.36
C TYR A 105 -1.11 -7.64 6.27
N GLY A 106 -0.94 -6.42 5.75
CA GLY A 106 -1.24 -5.17 6.43
C GLY A 106 -2.69 -5.09 6.91
N ALA A 107 -3.64 -5.47 6.05
CA ALA A 107 -5.05 -5.55 6.39
C ALA A 107 -5.30 -6.58 7.50
N ARG A 108 -4.67 -7.75 7.44
CA ARG A 108 -4.80 -8.80 8.47
C ARG A 108 -4.29 -8.33 9.84
N VAL A 109 -3.07 -7.77 9.90
CA VAL A 109 -2.47 -7.31 11.16
C VAL A 109 -3.18 -6.06 11.70
N GLY A 110 -3.61 -5.14 10.82
CA GLY A 110 -4.38 -3.97 11.20
C GLY A 110 -5.76 -4.34 11.73
N SER A 111 -6.45 -5.29 11.10
CA SER A 111 -7.73 -5.81 11.57
C SER A 111 -7.63 -6.47 12.95
N ARG A 112 -6.52 -7.17 13.21
CA ARG A 112 -6.26 -7.74 14.53
C ARG A 112 -6.07 -6.65 15.59
N ALA A 113 -5.23 -5.65 15.30
CA ALA A 113 -5.00 -4.52 16.23
C ALA A 113 -6.28 -3.73 16.53
N ALA A 114 -7.12 -3.49 15.52
CA ALA A 114 -8.42 -2.84 15.71
C ALA A 114 -9.31 -3.63 16.70
N ARG A 115 -9.44 -4.94 16.50
CA ARG A 115 -10.24 -5.80 17.39
C ARG A 115 -9.70 -5.87 18.81
N GLU A 116 -8.38 -5.79 18.99
CA GLU A 116 -7.76 -5.78 20.33
C GLU A 116 -8.16 -4.51 21.10
N VAL A 117 -8.28 -3.37 20.42
CA VAL A 117 -8.77 -2.11 21.02
C VAL A 117 -10.28 -2.16 21.31
N THR A 118 -11.09 -2.67 20.38
CA THR A 118 -12.54 -2.83 20.59
C THR A 118 -12.86 -3.72 21.79
N LYS A 119 -12.09 -4.79 22.01
CA LYS A 119 -12.32 -5.75 23.11
C LYS A 119 -11.74 -5.30 24.45
N GLY A 120 -10.97 -4.20 24.49
CA GLY A 120 -10.38 -3.64 25.72
C GLY A 120 -11.38 -2.80 26.52
N PRO A 121 -11.17 -2.68 27.84
CA PRO A 121 -12.12 -3.11 28.85
C PRO A 121 -13.48 -2.38 28.75
N SER A 122 -14.53 -3.15 28.51
CA SER A 122 -15.88 -2.80 28.92
C SER A 122 -15.85 -2.47 30.42
N SER A 123 -15.97 -1.18 30.72
CA SER A 123 -16.28 -0.63 32.05
C SER A 123 -17.79 -0.71 32.25
#